data_AF-A0A1F9CJY2-F1
#
_entry.id   AF-A0A1F9CJY2-F1
#
_cell.length_a   1.000
_cell.length_b   1.000
_cell.length_c   1.000
_cell.angle_alpha   90.00
_cell.angle_beta   90.00
_cell.angle_gamma   90.00
#
_symmetry.space_group_name_H-M   'P 1'
#
loop_
_entity.id
_entity.type
_entity.pdbx_description
1 polymer ?
#
loop_
_entity_poly.entity_id
_entity_poly.type
_entity_poly.pdbx_seq_one_letter_code
_entity_poly.pdbx_strand_id
1 'polypeptide(L)'
;MRLLRRFWLYGVLLAALLPFLGKAYHIDDPAFLYVADHIRVSPTSPYDFPLNWTTYERPAFQTMVSPPLHGYYLALVRTIGPDAEWWCHLWMLPFSLLGLYAVRRLAGGDDLAPALWLSAPAVLVSATNLMPDVTVAALSAMGVAFFLEENLIAASILVTLACLERYNGAAILPALAFYALSTRRPRALIALLPAVVGMLAWLLHTRETLTRSPSSRAWSSWSKESCWRR
;
A
#
# COMPACT_ATOMS: atom_id res chain seq x y z
N MET A 1 -7.51 -21.56 -28.40
CA MET A 1 -8.76 -20.85 -28.01
C MET A 1 -9.03 -20.87 -26.50
N ARG A 2 -8.94 -22.01 -25.78
CA ARG A 2 -9.20 -22.06 -24.31
C ARG A 2 -8.22 -21.24 -23.45
N LEU A 3 -6.93 -21.20 -23.80
CA LEU A 3 -5.94 -20.35 -23.11
C LEU A 3 -6.24 -18.86 -23.30
N LEU A 4 -6.55 -18.42 -24.52
CA LEU A 4 -6.88 -17.02 -24.80
C LEU A 4 -8.10 -16.56 -23.99
N ARG A 5 -9.11 -17.43 -23.86
CA ARG A 5 -10.28 -17.20 -23.00
C ARG A 5 -9.98 -17.22 -21.50
N ARG A 6 -8.82 -17.71 -21.05
CA ARG A 6 -8.43 -17.69 -19.64
C ARG A 6 -7.62 -16.44 -19.27
N PHE A 7 -6.96 -15.83 -20.26
CA PHE A 7 -6.04 -14.71 -20.03
C PHE A 7 -6.51 -13.36 -20.61
N TRP A 8 -7.66 -13.32 -21.30
CA TRP A 8 -8.14 -12.11 -21.97
C TRP A 8 -8.28 -10.90 -21.03
N LEU A 9 -8.77 -11.08 -19.79
CA LEU A 9 -8.89 -9.99 -18.80
C LEU A 9 -7.54 -9.37 -18.43
N TYR A 10 -6.48 -10.18 -18.36
CA TYR A 10 -5.12 -9.66 -18.13
C TYR A 10 -4.66 -8.85 -19.35
N GLY A 11 -4.96 -9.31 -20.56
CA GLY A 11 -4.71 -8.56 -21.79
C GLY A 11 -5.44 -7.21 -21.81
N VAL A 12 -6.71 -7.18 -21.39
CA VAL A 12 -7.51 -5.95 -21.27
C VAL A 12 -6.91 -5.00 -20.23
N LEU A 13 -6.58 -5.49 -19.04
CA LEU A 13 -5.94 -4.70 -18.00
C LEU A 13 -4.61 -4.10 -18.49
N LEU A 14 -3.75 -4.89 -19.12
CA LEU A 14 -2.48 -4.41 -19.65
C LEU A 14 -2.69 -3.40 -20.78
N ALA A 15 -3.63 -3.64 -21.70
CA ALA A 15 -3.97 -2.68 -22.75
C ALA A 15 -4.48 -1.35 -22.18
N ALA A 16 -5.17 -1.37 -21.04
CA ALA A 16 -5.64 -0.17 -20.36
C ALA A 16 -4.51 0.58 -19.61
N LEU A 17 -3.51 -0.12 -19.06
CA LEU A 17 -2.47 0.50 -18.22
C LEU A 17 -1.17 0.85 -18.96
N LEU A 18 -0.77 0.05 -19.95
CA LEU A 18 0.49 0.26 -20.68
C LEU A 18 0.62 1.65 -21.34
N PRO A 19 -0.44 2.25 -21.91
CA PRO A 19 -0.38 3.61 -22.45
C PRO A 19 -0.05 4.69 -21.40
N PHE A 20 -0.26 4.39 -20.11
CA PHE A 20 -0.05 5.33 -19.00
C PHE A 20 1.28 5.12 -18.27
N LEU A 21 2.17 4.24 -18.75
CA LEU A 21 3.48 4.08 -18.11
C LEU A 21 4.27 5.40 -18.10
N GLY A 22 4.27 6.14 -19.19
CA GLY A 22 4.93 7.46 -19.29
C GLY A 22 4.12 8.63 -18.76
N LYS A 23 3.05 8.38 -17.98
CA LYS A 23 2.26 9.44 -17.35
C LYS A 23 3.13 10.19 -16.33
N ALA A 24 2.95 11.50 -16.24
CA ALA A 24 3.59 12.28 -15.18
C ALA A 24 3.05 11.90 -13.80
N TYR A 25 3.89 11.97 -12.77
CA TYR A 25 3.47 11.77 -11.38
C TYR A 25 2.31 12.72 -11.02
N HIS A 26 1.26 12.19 -10.41
CA HIS A 26 -0.01 12.89 -10.25
C HIS A 26 -0.54 12.82 -8.82
N ILE A 27 -1.22 13.90 -8.38
CA ILE A 27 -1.79 14.02 -7.02
C ILE A 27 -0.71 13.72 -5.98
N ASP A 28 -0.84 12.65 -5.20
CA ASP A 28 0.00 12.30 -4.04
C ASP A 28 1.24 11.49 -4.41
N ASP A 29 1.42 11.11 -5.69
CA ASP A 29 2.59 10.34 -6.14
C ASP A 29 3.93 10.98 -5.71
N PRO A 30 4.15 12.30 -5.89
CA PRO A 30 5.42 12.91 -5.49
C PRO A 30 5.67 12.83 -3.98
N ALA A 31 4.63 12.81 -3.14
CA ALA A 31 4.78 12.69 -1.69
C ALA A 31 5.40 11.34 -1.31
N PHE A 32 4.89 10.25 -1.91
CA PHE A 32 5.44 8.91 -1.71
C PHE A 32 6.85 8.77 -2.30
N LEU A 33 7.15 9.46 -3.40
CA LEU A 33 8.49 9.50 -3.98
C LEU A 33 9.49 10.26 -3.10
N TYR A 34 9.09 11.37 -2.46
CA TYR A 34 9.95 12.06 -1.49
C TYR A 34 10.29 11.18 -0.28
N VAL A 35 9.31 10.42 0.22
CA VAL A 35 9.55 9.42 1.27
C VAL A 35 10.54 8.35 0.77
N ALA A 36 10.35 7.84 -0.45
CA ALA A 36 11.24 6.85 -1.05
C ALA A 36 12.68 7.37 -1.19
N ASP A 37 12.86 8.61 -1.65
CA ASP A 37 14.17 9.23 -1.79
C ASP A 37 14.81 9.51 -0.42
N HIS A 38 14.03 9.89 0.59
CA HIS A 38 14.53 10.02 1.96
C HIS A 38 14.99 8.67 2.53
N ILE A 39 14.23 7.59 2.32
CA ILE A 39 14.57 6.24 2.79
C ILE A 39 15.92 5.76 2.23
N ARG A 40 16.27 6.15 1.00
CA ARG A 40 17.57 5.80 0.39
C ARG A 40 18.76 6.43 1.12
N VAL A 41 18.55 7.52 1.84
CA VAL A 41 19.57 8.23 2.63
C VAL A 41 19.49 7.87 4.11
N SER A 42 18.28 7.79 4.66
CA SER A 42 17.99 7.57 6.08
C SER A 42 16.93 6.48 6.26
N PRO A 43 17.31 5.20 6.07
CA PRO A 43 16.33 4.11 6.02
C PRO A 43 15.60 3.94 7.35
N THR A 44 16.28 4.07 8.49
CA THR A 44 15.67 3.86 9.81
C THR A 44 14.69 4.96 10.23
N SER A 45 14.67 6.10 9.54
CA SER A 45 13.82 7.25 9.87
C SER A 45 13.07 7.74 8.64
N PRO A 46 12.16 6.94 8.05
CA PRO A 46 11.58 7.18 6.73
C PRO A 46 10.80 8.49 6.59
N TYR A 47 10.34 9.07 7.70
CA TYR A 47 9.54 10.30 7.72
C TYR A 47 10.24 11.46 8.45
N ASP A 48 11.55 11.37 8.74
CA ASP A 48 12.30 12.42 9.42
C ASP A 48 12.87 13.47 8.46
N PHE A 49 11.96 14.12 7.74
CA PHE A 49 12.29 15.24 6.87
C PHE A 49 11.10 16.19 6.80
N PRO A 50 11.33 17.48 6.51
CA PRO A 50 10.24 18.38 6.24
C PRO A 50 9.63 18.12 4.85
N LEU A 51 8.31 18.15 4.77
CA LEU A 51 7.56 18.02 3.53
C LEU A 51 6.53 19.14 3.44
N ASN A 52 6.60 19.92 2.35
CA ASN A 52 5.56 20.88 2.01
C ASN A 52 4.56 20.26 1.02
N TRP A 53 3.60 19.52 1.55
CA TRP A 53 2.50 18.93 0.77
C TRP A 53 1.18 19.71 0.87
N THR A 54 1.12 20.63 1.84
CA THR A 54 -0.06 21.47 2.09
C THR A 54 0.31 22.93 1.82
N THR A 55 -0.29 23.88 2.54
CA THR A 55 0.08 25.30 2.42
C THR A 55 1.41 25.62 3.10
N TYR A 56 1.86 24.80 4.06
CA TYR A 56 3.05 25.05 4.86
C TYR A 56 3.86 23.77 5.05
N GLU A 57 5.17 23.95 5.25
CA GLU A 57 6.12 22.90 5.56
C GLU A 57 5.80 22.27 6.92
N ARG A 58 5.69 20.94 6.95
CA ARG A 58 5.43 20.14 8.15
C ARG A 58 6.33 18.91 8.18
N PRO A 59 6.58 18.29 9.34
CA PRO A 59 7.24 16.99 9.37
C PRO A 59 6.49 16.00 8.49
N ALA A 60 7.21 15.24 7.65
CA ALA A 60 6.60 14.35 6.66
C ALA A 60 5.60 13.37 7.29
N PHE A 61 5.85 12.91 8.52
CA PHE A 61 4.93 12.05 9.26
C PHE A 61 3.55 12.67 9.54
N GLN A 62 3.47 13.98 9.80
CA GLN A 62 2.18 14.66 10.04
C GLN A 62 1.36 14.83 8.77
N THR A 63 2.04 14.74 7.63
CA THR A 63 1.47 14.95 6.30
C THR A 63 1.12 13.63 5.64
N MET A 64 1.99 12.64 5.77
CA MET A 64 1.85 11.28 5.27
C MET A 64 1.74 10.30 6.44
N VAL A 65 0.51 10.08 6.89
CA VAL A 65 0.21 9.14 7.97
C VAL A 65 0.03 7.75 7.36
N SER A 66 1.13 7.09 7.03
CA SER A 66 1.13 5.71 6.52
C SER A 66 2.24 4.87 7.15
N PRO A 67 2.05 3.55 7.29
CA PRO A 67 3.14 2.62 7.50
C PRO A 67 4.15 2.66 6.33
N PRO A 68 5.38 2.16 6.51
CA PRO A 68 6.50 2.57 5.67
C PRO A 68 6.71 1.64 4.46
N LEU A 69 6.00 0.51 4.36
CA LEU A 69 6.32 -0.54 3.39
C LEU A 69 6.28 -0.02 1.96
N HIS A 70 5.25 0.78 1.63
CA HIS A 70 5.12 1.37 0.30
C HIS A 70 6.30 2.29 -0.04
N GLY A 71 6.75 3.10 0.93
CA GLY A 71 7.93 3.96 0.78
C GLY A 71 9.21 3.14 0.56
N TYR A 72 9.40 2.07 1.34
CA TYR A 72 10.54 1.15 1.15
C TYR A 72 10.49 0.42 -0.19
N TYR A 73 9.30 0.03 -0.63
CA TYR A 73 9.08 -0.60 -1.92
C TYR A 73 9.50 0.34 -3.07
N LEU A 74 9.01 1.59 -3.06
CA LEU A 74 9.40 2.59 -4.06
C LEU A 74 10.89 2.95 -3.96
N ALA A 75 11.46 3.00 -2.76
CA ALA A 75 12.89 3.24 -2.57
C ALA A 75 13.73 2.13 -3.22
N LEU A 76 13.33 0.87 -3.07
CA LEU A 76 13.97 -0.25 -3.74
C LEU A 76 13.85 -0.13 -5.26
N VAL A 77 12.64 0.12 -5.78
CA VAL A 77 12.38 0.29 -7.22
C VAL A 77 13.25 1.39 -7.82
N ARG A 78 13.34 2.57 -7.16
CA ARG A 78 14.19 3.70 -7.59
C ARG A 78 15.69 3.41 -7.45
N THR A 79 16.09 2.44 -6.64
CA THR A 79 17.51 2.07 -6.46
C THR A 79 17.99 1.11 -7.55
N ILE A 80 17.13 0.21 -8.03
CA ILE A 80 17.52 -0.86 -8.97
C ILE A 80 17.34 -0.50 -10.45
N GLY A 81 16.78 0.67 -10.76
CA GLY A 81 16.50 1.05 -12.14
C GLY A 81 16.61 2.55 -12.40
N PRO A 82 16.22 3.00 -13.61
CA PRO A 82 16.38 4.38 -14.00
C PRO A 82 15.45 5.31 -13.23
N ASP A 83 15.86 6.58 -13.10
CA ASP A 83 14.97 7.65 -12.64
C ASP A 83 14.05 8.06 -13.79
N ALA A 84 13.01 7.24 -14.01
CA ALA A 84 12.03 7.44 -15.06
C ALA A 84 10.63 7.04 -14.58
N GLU A 85 9.62 7.79 -15.00
CA GLU A 85 8.23 7.59 -14.58
C GLU A 85 7.71 6.20 -14.99
N TRP A 86 8.02 5.80 -16.23
CA TRP A 86 7.64 4.49 -16.76
C TRP A 86 8.18 3.33 -15.93
N TRP A 87 9.34 3.49 -15.30
CA TRP A 87 9.92 2.46 -14.45
C TRP A 87 9.10 2.27 -13.19
N CYS A 88 8.76 3.36 -12.49
CA CYS A 88 7.94 3.28 -11.29
C CYS A 88 6.54 2.73 -11.59
N HIS A 89 5.89 3.20 -12.66
CA HIS A 89 4.57 2.69 -13.07
C HIS A 89 4.61 1.22 -13.50
N LEU A 90 5.68 0.79 -14.18
CA LEU A 90 5.86 -0.61 -14.58
C LEU A 90 5.87 -1.54 -13.37
N TRP A 91 6.55 -1.12 -12.30
CA TRP A 91 6.63 -1.86 -11.05
C TRP A 91 5.31 -1.89 -10.27
N MET A 92 4.33 -1.06 -10.60
CA MET A 92 2.97 -1.15 -10.03
C MET A 92 2.07 -2.16 -10.75
N LEU A 93 2.40 -2.57 -11.98
CA LEU A 93 1.61 -3.55 -12.73
C LEU A 93 1.46 -4.92 -12.03
N PRO A 94 2.49 -5.51 -11.40
CA PRO A 94 2.35 -6.77 -10.66
C PRO A 94 1.22 -6.75 -9.63
N PHE A 95 1.00 -5.64 -8.93
CA PHE A 95 -0.09 -5.53 -7.95
C PHE A 95 -1.46 -5.42 -8.62
N SER A 96 -1.56 -4.71 -9.74
CA SER A 96 -2.80 -4.66 -10.53
C SER A 96 -3.18 -6.04 -11.07
N LEU A 97 -2.19 -6.80 -11.57
CA LEU A 97 -2.36 -8.18 -12.03
C LEU A 97 -2.73 -9.12 -10.87
N LEU A 98 -2.10 -8.95 -9.71
CA LEU A 98 -2.42 -9.68 -8.49
C LEU A 98 -3.85 -9.39 -8.02
N GLY A 99 -4.28 -8.14 -8.05
CA GLY A 99 -5.64 -7.74 -7.69
C GLY A 99 -6.68 -8.39 -8.60
N LEU A 100 -6.45 -8.36 -9.92
CA LEU A 100 -7.32 -9.04 -10.88
C LEU A 100 -7.39 -10.56 -10.61
N TYR A 101 -6.25 -11.18 -10.35
CA TYR A 101 -6.17 -12.60 -10.01
C TYR A 101 -6.91 -12.91 -8.70
N ALA A 102 -6.76 -12.08 -7.68
CA ALA A 102 -7.41 -12.24 -6.39
C ALA A 102 -8.93 -12.15 -6.51
N VAL A 103 -9.45 -11.16 -7.25
CA VAL A 103 -10.90 -11.02 -7.50
C VAL A 103 -11.44 -12.23 -8.25
N ARG A 104 -10.74 -12.69 -9.28
CA ARG A 104 -11.12 -13.91 -10.01
C ARG A 104 -11.15 -15.14 -9.09
N ARG A 105 -10.17 -15.26 -8.19
CA ARG A 105 -10.05 -16.36 -7.25
C ARG A 105 -11.19 -16.37 -6.23
N LEU A 106 -11.50 -15.20 -5.67
CA LEU A 106 -12.65 -15.01 -4.76
C LEU A 106 -13.99 -15.30 -5.44
N ALA A 107 -14.10 -15.06 -6.74
CA ALA A 107 -15.28 -15.39 -7.54
C ALA A 107 -15.36 -16.86 -7.99
N GLY A 108 -14.52 -17.76 -7.45
CA GLY A 108 -14.52 -19.17 -7.82
C GLY A 108 -14.05 -19.44 -9.26
N GLY A 109 -13.35 -18.49 -9.88
CA GLY A 109 -12.84 -18.62 -11.24
C GLY A 109 -13.73 -18.03 -12.34
N ASP A 110 -14.90 -17.48 -11.99
CA ASP A 110 -15.77 -16.74 -12.90
C ASP A 110 -15.10 -15.43 -13.37
N ASP A 111 -15.30 -15.10 -14.64
CA ASP A 111 -14.77 -13.90 -15.27
C ASP A 111 -15.68 -12.68 -15.07
N LEU A 112 -16.95 -12.86 -14.66
CA LEU A 112 -17.89 -11.74 -14.49
C LEU A 112 -17.44 -10.75 -13.40
N ALA A 113 -17.11 -11.24 -12.21
CA ALA A 113 -16.65 -10.39 -11.11
C ALA A 113 -15.37 -9.61 -11.43
N PRO A 114 -14.28 -10.22 -11.94
CA PRO A 114 -13.09 -9.47 -12.35
C PRO A 114 -13.36 -8.54 -13.56
N ALA A 115 -14.28 -8.88 -14.47
CA ALA A 115 -14.69 -7.97 -15.54
C ALA A 115 -15.41 -6.72 -15.00
N LEU A 116 -16.35 -6.91 -14.05
CA LEU A 116 -17.03 -5.80 -13.37
C LEU A 116 -16.04 -4.94 -12.59
N TRP A 117 -15.06 -5.56 -11.91
CA TRP A 117 -14.00 -4.85 -11.20
C TRP A 117 -13.15 -4.00 -12.16
N LEU A 118 -12.73 -4.55 -13.31
CA LEU A 118 -11.99 -3.78 -14.33
C LEU A 118 -12.82 -2.66 -14.96
N SER A 119 -14.15 -2.81 -15.01
CA SER A 119 -15.04 -1.76 -15.54
C SER A 119 -15.21 -0.57 -14.59
N ALA A 120 -14.81 -0.70 -13.32
CA ALA A 120 -14.90 0.37 -12.34
C ALA A 120 -13.81 1.42 -12.60
N PRO A 121 -14.16 2.70 -12.89
CA PRO A 121 -13.17 3.74 -13.17
C PRO A 121 -12.19 3.94 -12.01
N ALA A 122 -12.65 3.80 -10.77
CA ALA A 122 -11.82 3.90 -9.57
C ALA A 122 -10.65 2.91 -9.56
N VAL A 123 -10.85 1.69 -10.10
CA VAL A 123 -9.80 0.67 -10.18
C VAL A 123 -8.74 1.08 -11.20
N LEU A 124 -9.15 1.42 -12.42
CA LEU A 124 -8.21 1.75 -13.50
C LEU A 124 -7.46 3.05 -13.21
N VAL A 125 -8.14 4.08 -12.72
CA VAL A 125 -7.50 5.36 -12.38
C VAL A 125 -6.47 5.17 -11.27
N SER A 126 -6.83 4.45 -10.19
CA SER A 126 -5.90 4.20 -9.09
C SER A 126 -4.70 3.35 -9.53
N ALA A 127 -4.88 2.45 -10.49
CA ALA A 127 -3.81 1.62 -11.05
C ALA A 127 -2.82 2.38 -11.95
N THR A 128 -3.12 3.63 -12.30
CA THR A 128 -2.19 4.54 -13.01
C THR A 128 -1.42 5.48 -12.09
N ASN A 129 -1.52 5.30 -10.77
CA ASN A 129 -0.83 6.12 -9.78
C ASN A 129 0.22 5.28 -9.04
N LEU A 130 1.13 5.96 -8.33
CA LEU A 130 2.11 5.35 -7.44
C LEU A 130 1.62 5.32 -5.99
N MET A 131 0.32 5.50 -5.75
CA MET A 131 -0.28 5.45 -4.42
C MET A 131 -0.47 3.99 -3.97
N PRO A 132 -0.47 3.72 -2.64
CA PRO A 132 -0.60 2.36 -2.10
C PRO A 132 -2.01 1.76 -2.25
N ASP A 133 -2.98 2.46 -2.84
CA ASP A 133 -4.37 2.00 -2.91
C ASP A 133 -4.52 0.66 -3.63
N VAL A 134 -3.83 0.50 -4.76
CA VAL A 134 -3.87 -0.74 -5.54
C VAL A 134 -3.04 -1.84 -4.88
N THR A 135 -1.90 -1.52 -4.27
CA THR A 135 -1.07 -2.50 -3.55
C THR A 135 -1.84 -3.07 -2.36
N VAL A 136 -2.43 -2.20 -1.53
CA VAL A 136 -3.26 -2.58 -0.38
C VAL A 136 -4.45 -3.41 -0.82
N ALA A 137 -5.19 -2.98 -1.85
CA ALA A 137 -6.36 -3.70 -2.33
C ALA A 137 -6.00 -5.10 -2.85
N ALA A 138 -4.93 -5.22 -3.65
CA ALA A 138 -4.48 -6.49 -4.21
C ALA A 138 -3.99 -7.46 -3.14
N LEU A 139 -3.12 -7.00 -2.23
CA LEU A 139 -2.60 -7.79 -1.12
C LEU A 139 -3.71 -8.22 -0.17
N SER A 140 -4.64 -7.31 0.14
CA SER A 140 -5.80 -7.61 0.99
C SER A 140 -6.70 -8.65 0.36
N ALA A 141 -7.11 -8.47 -0.90
CA ALA A 141 -8.00 -9.41 -1.59
C ALA A 141 -7.36 -10.80 -1.71
N MET A 142 -6.08 -10.86 -2.05
CA MET A 142 -5.37 -12.13 -2.15
C MET A 142 -5.15 -12.78 -0.78
N GLY A 143 -4.85 -11.99 0.25
CA GLY A 143 -4.75 -12.46 1.63
C GLY A 143 -6.06 -13.05 2.13
N VAL A 144 -7.20 -12.41 1.84
CA VAL A 144 -8.54 -12.95 2.11
C VAL A 144 -8.76 -14.26 1.36
N ALA A 145 -8.44 -14.32 0.06
CA ALA A 145 -8.61 -15.53 -0.73
C ALA A 145 -7.86 -16.72 -0.11
N PHE A 146 -6.59 -16.54 0.25
CA PHE A 146 -5.81 -17.60 0.91
C PHE A 146 -6.31 -17.94 2.32
N PHE A 147 -6.85 -16.97 3.06
CA PHE A 147 -7.40 -17.22 4.39
C PHE A 147 -8.64 -18.13 4.30
N LEU A 148 -9.51 -17.87 3.33
CA LEU A 148 -10.71 -18.68 3.07
C LEU A 148 -10.37 -20.11 2.61
N GLU A 149 -9.26 -20.26 1.89
CA GLU A 149 -8.73 -21.55 1.43
C GLU A 149 -7.89 -22.29 2.48
N GLU A 150 -7.79 -21.76 3.69
CA GLU A 150 -6.98 -22.31 4.79
C GLU A 150 -5.46 -22.33 4.53
N ASN A 151 -4.98 -21.63 3.50
CA ASN A 151 -3.56 -21.35 3.33
C ASN A 151 -3.14 -20.17 4.23
N LEU A 152 -3.14 -20.43 5.54
CA LEU A 152 -2.95 -19.43 6.58
C LEU A 152 -1.56 -18.76 6.55
N ILE A 153 -0.53 -19.44 6.05
CA ILE A 153 0.82 -18.87 5.93
C ILE A 153 0.82 -17.78 4.85
N ALA A 154 0.34 -18.10 3.65
CA ALA A 154 0.27 -17.13 2.57
C ALA A 154 -0.68 -15.98 2.92
N ALA A 155 -1.82 -16.28 3.56
CA ALA A 155 -2.74 -15.27 4.06
C ALA A 155 -2.07 -14.33 5.08
N SER A 156 -1.35 -14.89 6.06
CA SER A 156 -0.67 -14.12 7.10
C SER A 156 0.35 -13.15 6.51
N ILE A 157 1.16 -13.61 5.56
CA ILE A 157 2.16 -12.77 4.88
C ILE A 157 1.46 -11.62 4.16
N LEU A 158 0.48 -11.90 3.30
CA LEU A 158 -0.15 -10.88 2.48
C LEU A 158 -0.97 -9.88 3.30
N VAL A 159 -1.68 -10.34 4.33
CA VAL A 159 -2.43 -9.47 5.27
C VAL A 159 -1.46 -8.58 6.04
N THR A 160 -0.31 -9.11 6.49
CA THR A 160 0.72 -8.31 7.16
C THR A 160 1.28 -7.24 6.25
N LEU A 161 1.61 -7.59 5.00
CA LEU A 161 2.08 -6.62 4.01
C LEU A 161 1.03 -5.55 3.75
N ALA A 162 -0.24 -5.92 3.53
CA ALA A 162 -1.33 -4.95 3.32
C ALA A 162 -1.48 -3.96 4.48
N CYS A 163 -1.36 -4.43 5.73
CA CYS A 163 -1.40 -3.57 6.92
C CYS A 163 -0.21 -2.62 7.01
N LEU A 164 0.96 -3.00 6.48
CA LEU A 164 2.18 -2.21 6.45
C LEU A 164 2.32 -1.31 5.21
N GLU A 165 1.46 -1.46 4.22
CA GLU A 165 1.32 -0.51 3.09
C GLU A 165 0.55 0.75 3.50
N ARG A 166 -0.64 0.57 4.12
CA ARG A 166 -1.51 1.67 4.55
C ARG A 166 -2.37 1.22 5.73
N TYR A 167 -2.70 2.12 6.65
CA TYR A 167 -3.58 1.81 7.79
C TYR A 167 -4.96 1.29 7.36
N ASN A 168 -5.44 1.65 6.16
CA ASN A 168 -6.67 1.10 5.60
C ASN A 168 -6.62 -0.43 5.42
N GLY A 169 -5.43 -1.01 5.20
CA GLY A 169 -5.24 -2.45 5.15
C GLY A 169 -5.62 -3.14 6.45
N ALA A 170 -5.49 -2.47 7.60
CA ALA A 170 -5.87 -3.04 8.90
C ALA A 170 -7.38 -3.30 9.03
N ALA A 171 -8.22 -2.69 8.19
CA ALA A 171 -9.66 -2.90 8.18
C ALA A 171 -10.05 -4.36 7.89
N ILE A 172 -9.17 -5.15 7.25
CA ILE A 172 -9.45 -6.58 6.97
C ILE A 172 -9.28 -7.47 8.20
N LEU A 173 -8.50 -7.05 9.20
CA LEU A 173 -8.24 -7.83 10.41
C LEU A 173 -9.52 -8.18 11.19
N PRO A 174 -10.39 -7.22 11.56
CA PRO A 174 -11.63 -7.55 12.27
C PRO A 174 -12.58 -8.43 11.43
N ALA A 175 -12.61 -8.25 10.10
CA ALA A 175 -13.43 -9.07 9.22
C ALA A 175 -12.96 -10.54 9.19
N LEU A 176 -11.65 -10.78 9.04
CA LEU A 176 -11.07 -12.11 9.07
C LEU A 176 -11.17 -12.76 10.45
N ALA A 177 -11.01 -11.97 11.52
CA ALA A 177 -11.20 -12.45 12.89
C ALA A 177 -12.65 -12.88 13.13
N PHE A 178 -13.62 -12.05 12.72
CA PHE A 178 -15.04 -12.37 12.81
C PHE A 178 -15.38 -13.63 12.01
N TYR A 179 -14.84 -13.78 10.80
CA TYR A 179 -15.02 -14.97 9.98
C TYR A 179 -14.46 -16.23 10.66
N ALA A 180 -13.24 -16.15 11.21
CA ALA A 180 -12.60 -17.28 11.91
C ALA A 180 -13.40 -17.72 13.16
N LEU A 181 -13.95 -16.76 13.91
CA LEU A 181 -14.80 -17.05 15.06
C LEU A 181 -16.15 -17.64 14.63
N SER A 182 -16.78 -17.08 13.61
CA SER A 182 -18.08 -17.53 13.10
C SER A 182 -18.03 -18.93 12.48
N THR A 183 -16.91 -19.29 11.87
CA THR A 183 -16.68 -20.62 11.29
C THR A 183 -16.11 -21.64 12.29
N ARG A 184 -16.03 -21.27 13.58
CA ARG A 184 -15.46 -22.08 14.67
C ARG A 184 -14.02 -22.55 14.42
N ARG A 185 -13.22 -21.69 13.82
CA ARG A 185 -11.79 -21.88 13.54
C ARG A 185 -10.93 -20.86 14.30
N PRO A 186 -11.00 -20.82 15.64
CA PRO A 186 -10.27 -19.81 16.42
C PRO A 186 -8.75 -19.92 16.24
N ARG A 187 -8.22 -21.09 15.89
CA ARG A 187 -6.79 -21.27 15.57
C ARG A 187 -6.33 -20.43 14.37
N ALA A 188 -7.23 -20.11 13.43
CA ALA A 188 -6.90 -19.26 12.28
C ALA A 188 -6.56 -17.81 12.69
N LEU A 189 -6.97 -17.38 13.89
CA LEU A 189 -6.59 -16.07 14.44
C LEU A 189 -5.08 -15.92 14.64
N ILE A 190 -4.36 -17.02 14.84
CA ILE A 190 -2.90 -17.02 14.95
C ILE A 190 -2.25 -16.42 13.69
N ALA A 191 -2.86 -16.63 12.52
CA ALA A 191 -2.39 -16.09 11.25
C ALA A 191 -2.48 -14.56 11.18
N LEU A 192 -3.29 -13.92 12.03
CA LEU A 192 -3.42 -12.46 12.09
C LEU A 192 -2.39 -11.82 13.04
N LEU A 193 -1.74 -12.61 13.91
CA LEU A 193 -0.76 -12.09 14.86
C LEU A 193 0.41 -11.36 14.20
N PRO A 194 1.02 -11.84 13.11
CA PRO A 194 2.11 -11.13 12.46
C PRO A 194 1.71 -9.74 11.96
N ALA A 195 0.47 -9.56 11.48
CA ALA A 195 -0.02 -8.26 11.05
C ALA A 195 -0.17 -7.29 12.24
N VAL A 196 -0.74 -7.77 13.34
CA VAL A 196 -0.87 -6.98 14.59
C VAL A 196 0.49 -6.61 15.15
N VAL A 197 1.40 -7.59 15.25
CA VAL A 197 2.76 -7.39 15.77
C VAL A 197 3.54 -6.44 14.86
N GLY A 198 3.45 -6.59 13.54
CA GLY A 198 4.11 -5.70 12.58
C GLY A 198 3.63 -4.26 12.69
N MET A 199 2.31 -4.05 12.79
CA MET A 199 1.75 -2.71 13.01
C MET A 199 2.19 -2.12 14.35
N LEU A 200 2.16 -2.90 15.45
CA LEU A 200 2.61 -2.44 16.75
C LEU A 200 4.10 -2.09 16.75
N ALA A 201 4.93 -2.93 16.14
CA ALA A 201 6.36 -2.67 15.99
C ALA A 201 6.60 -1.37 15.22
N TRP A 202 5.86 -1.14 14.13
CA TRP A 202 5.91 0.11 13.39
C TRP A 202 5.50 1.31 14.24
N LEU A 203 4.40 1.23 14.98
CA LEU A 203 3.92 2.32 15.84
C LEU A 203 4.93 2.66 16.95
N LEU A 204 5.55 1.65 17.56
CA LEU A 204 6.58 1.83 18.59
C LEU A 204 7.85 2.46 17.99
N HIS A 205 8.34 1.93 16.87
CA HIS A 205 9.49 2.49 16.15
C HIS A 205 9.27 3.94 15.74
N THR A 206 8.07 4.22 15.22
CA THR A 206 7.67 5.56 14.80
C THR A 206 7.60 6.53 15.98
N ARG A 207 7.05 6.09 17.12
CA ARG A 207 7.03 6.90 18.34
C ARG A 207 8.45 7.28 18.76
N GLU A 208 9.40 6.35 18.74
CA GLU A 208 10.78 6.62 19.13
C GLU A 208 11.48 7.58 18.15
N THR A 209 11.35 7.33 16.84
CA THR A 209 11.96 8.18 15.81
C THR A 209 11.40 9.60 15.83
N LEU A 210 10.09 9.78 15.99
CA LEU A 210 9.47 11.10 16.08
C LEU A 210 9.88 11.89 17.33
N THR A 211 10.13 11.24 18.47
CA THR A 211 10.63 11.93 19.66
C THR A 211 12.05 12.47 19.48
N ARG A 212 12.85 11.83 18.62
CA ARG A 212 14.25 12.20 18.36
C ARG A 212 14.40 13.09 17.12
N SER A 213 13.41 13.10 16.23
CA SER A 213 13.40 13.84 14.98
C SER A 213 13.70 15.34 15.18
N PRO A 214 14.67 15.91 14.45
CA PRO A 214 14.91 17.35 14.43
C PRO A 214 13.75 18.12 13.80
N SER A 215 13.14 17.56 12.75
CA SER A 215 12.02 18.19 12.03
C SER A 215 10.77 18.30 12.92
N SER A 216 10.48 17.27 13.73
CA SER A 216 9.38 17.29 14.70
C SER A 216 9.60 18.33 15.81
N ARG A 217 10.84 18.44 16.31
CA ARG A 217 11.20 19.41 17.36
C ARG A 217 11.10 20.85 16.88
N ALA A 218 11.64 21.15 15.69
CA ALA A 218 11.57 22.48 15.08
C ALA A 218 10.12 22.94 14.83
N TRP A 219 9.24 22.02 14.43
CA TRP A 219 7.82 22.34 14.27
C TRP A 219 7.11 22.56 15.62
N SER A 220 7.45 21.79 16.65
CA SER A 220 6.87 21.96 18.00
C SER A 220 7.22 23.32 18.63
N SER A 221 8.40 23.88 18.33
CA SER A 221 8.75 25.25 18.75
C SER A 221 8.02 26.31 17.92
N TRP A 222 7.98 26.17 16.59
CA TRP A 222 7.28 27.11 15.72
C TRP A 222 5.77 27.18 16.02
N SER A 223 5.12 26.04 16.21
CA SER A 223 3.69 25.97 16.56
C SER A 223 3.39 26.66 17.89
N LYS A 224 4.24 26.47 18.92
CA LYS A 224 4.13 27.20 20.18
C LYS A 224 4.25 28.70 19.97
N GLU A 225 5.27 29.16 19.25
CA GLU A 225 5.52 30.59 19.01
C GLU A 225 4.40 31.26 18.19
N SER A 226 3.87 30.57 17.18
CA SER A 226 2.76 31.08 16.35
C SER A 226 1.43 31.15 17.09
N CYS A 227 1.21 30.30 18.10
CA CYS A 227 0.00 30.31 18.92
C CYS A 227 -0.07 31.53 19.87
N TRP A 228 1.08 32.14 20.19
CA TRP A 228 1.18 33.34 21.04
C TRP A 228 1.22 34.67 20.27
N ARG A 229 1.19 34.63 18.92
CA ARG A 229 1.24 35.82 18.06
C ARG A 229 -0.09 36.08 17.32
N ARG A 230 -1.22 35.65 17.87
CA ARG A 230 -2.56 36.02 17.39
C ARG A 230 -3.30 36.82 18.45
#